data_AF-H7EMZ6-F1
#
_entry.id   AF-H7EMZ6-F1
#
_cell.length_a   1.000
_cell.length_b   1.000
_cell.length_c   1.000
_cell.angle_alpha   90.00
_cell.angle_beta   90.00
_cell.angle_gamma   90.00
#
_symmetry.space_group_name_H-M   'P 1'
#
loop_
_entity.id
_entity.type
_entity.pdbx_description
1 polymer ?
#
loop_
_entity_poly.entity_id
_entity_poly.type
_entity_poly.pdbx_seq_one_letter_code
_entity_poly.pdbx_strand_id
1 'polypeptide(L)'
;MSETIYDAFSEFSKKFARFKKSGESLPKRKSEDDFLQDKINAGEAARKQAVSKSYRIYRDPFGELGKTSERARAIYDDEQALLRAYNLFKAVTKASGGKSDKETFVSSFTIESPLARKSAYTFGGNFIYLVCHLMFEEGVSDFVPVLNEEGASYRLSFVPAASFRFEQKDADVIRIVRETFY
;
A
#
# COMPACT_ATOMS: atom_id res chain seq x y z
N MET A 1 -4.24 55.04 -39.90
CA MET A 1 -5.69 55.36 -39.89
C MET A 1 -6.29 54.64 -38.70
N SER A 2 -7.18 55.32 -38.00
CA SER A 2 -7.54 55.08 -36.60
C SER A 2 -8.54 53.94 -36.43
N GLU A 3 -8.04 52.73 -36.15
CA GLU A 3 -8.81 51.64 -35.56
C GLU A 3 -9.06 52.02 -34.10
N THR A 4 -10.19 52.68 -33.91
CA THR A 4 -10.45 53.57 -32.78
C THR A 4 -11.09 52.79 -31.64
N ILE A 5 -10.77 53.23 -30.42
CA ILE A 5 -11.40 53.05 -29.10
C ILE A 5 -12.84 52.47 -29.08
N TYR A 6 -13.66 52.75 -30.10
CA TYR A 6 -14.96 52.13 -30.35
C TYR A 6 -14.95 50.59 -30.43
N ASP A 7 -13.92 49.97 -31.01
CA ASP A 7 -13.84 48.49 -31.05
C ASP A 7 -13.51 47.90 -29.67
N ALA A 8 -12.64 48.56 -28.91
CA ALA A 8 -12.35 48.20 -27.52
C ALA A 8 -13.57 48.37 -26.60
N PHE A 9 -14.35 49.45 -26.79
CA PHE A 9 -15.60 49.68 -26.05
C PHE A 9 -16.71 48.70 -26.45
N SER A 10 -16.76 48.30 -27.72
CA SER A 10 -17.68 47.30 -28.26
C SER A 10 -17.39 45.91 -27.66
N GLU A 11 -16.12 45.51 -27.58
CA GLU A 11 -15.72 44.26 -26.94
C GLU A 11 -15.99 44.27 -25.43
N PHE A 12 -15.71 45.39 -24.75
CA PHE A 12 -16.01 45.53 -23.33
C PHE A 12 -17.52 45.45 -23.05
N SER A 13 -18.33 46.15 -23.84
CA SER A 13 -19.79 46.11 -23.73
C SER A 13 -20.36 44.74 -24.04
N LYS A 14 -19.80 44.01 -25.01
CA LYS A 14 -20.17 42.61 -25.30
C LYS A 14 -19.81 41.66 -24.16
N LYS A 15 -18.65 41.84 -23.52
CA LYS A 15 -18.25 41.06 -22.33
C LYS A 15 -19.14 41.37 -21.13
N PHE A 16 -19.46 42.65 -20.89
CA PHE A 16 -20.32 43.07 -19.79
C PHE A 16 -21.78 42.63 -19.97
N ALA A 17 -22.30 42.68 -21.20
CA ALA A 17 -23.64 42.19 -21.52
C ALA A 17 -23.77 40.67 -21.37
N ARG A 18 -22.69 39.91 -21.63
CA ARG A 18 -22.64 38.46 -21.33
C ARG A 18 -22.65 38.21 -19.82
N PHE A 19 -21.89 38.99 -19.05
CA PHE A 19 -21.83 38.89 -17.59
C PHE A 19 -23.18 39.21 -16.90
N LYS A 20 -23.96 40.14 -17.48
CA LYS A 20 -25.29 40.52 -16.97
C LYS A 20 -26.40 39.56 -17.41
N LYS A 21 -26.21 38.80 -18.51
CA LYS A 21 -27.16 37.80 -19.03
C LYS A 21 -26.94 36.40 -18.44
N SER A 22 -25.72 36.08 -18.01
CA SER A 22 -25.50 34.93 -17.13
C SER A 22 -26.04 35.28 -15.76
N GLY A 23 -27.30 34.95 -15.49
CA GLY A 23 -27.85 34.84 -14.13
C GLY A 23 -27.17 33.72 -13.32
N GLU A 24 -25.87 33.52 -13.51
CA GLU A 24 -25.04 32.67 -12.68
C GLU A 24 -24.95 33.36 -11.34
N SER A 25 -25.69 32.81 -10.37
CA SER A 25 -25.41 33.04 -8.97
C SER A 25 -23.90 32.99 -8.78
N LEU A 26 -23.32 34.09 -8.28
CA LEU A 26 -21.93 34.12 -7.82
C LEU A 26 -21.64 32.79 -7.11
N PRO A 27 -20.55 32.08 -7.45
CA PRO A 27 -20.26 30.80 -6.83
C PRO A 27 -20.37 31.01 -5.33
N LYS A 28 -21.28 30.25 -4.67
CA LYS A 28 -21.44 30.31 -3.22
C LYS A 28 -20.04 30.25 -2.63
N ARG A 29 -19.64 31.28 -1.86
CA ARG A 29 -18.37 31.25 -1.14
C ARG A 29 -18.38 29.96 -0.33
N LYS A 30 -17.54 29.00 -0.74
CA LYS A 30 -17.34 27.75 0.02
C LYS A 30 -17.00 28.15 1.44
N SER A 31 -17.68 27.55 2.41
CA SER A 31 -17.33 27.76 3.80
C SER A 31 -15.92 27.22 4.04
N GLU A 32 -15.26 27.69 5.10
CA GLU A 32 -13.95 27.18 5.50
C GLU A 32 -14.01 25.66 5.75
N ASP A 33 -15.14 25.19 6.29
CA ASP A 33 -15.44 23.76 6.50
C ASP A 33 -15.52 22.99 5.18
N ASP A 34 -16.17 23.52 4.15
CA ASP A 34 -16.23 22.87 2.82
C ASP A 34 -14.82 22.72 2.21
N PHE A 35 -13.96 23.73 2.40
CA PHE A 35 -12.58 23.69 1.92
C PHE A 35 -11.72 22.69 2.68
N LEU A 36 -11.90 22.59 4.00
CA LEU A 36 -11.24 21.58 4.83
C LEU A 36 -11.70 20.17 4.45
N GLN A 37 -12.99 19.97 4.24
CA GLN A 37 -13.55 18.69 3.82
C GLN A 37 -13.03 18.29 2.43
N ASP A 38 -12.97 19.22 1.47
CA ASP A 38 -12.40 18.97 0.15
C ASP A 38 -10.92 18.57 0.24
N LYS A 39 -10.14 19.21 1.12
CA LYS A 39 -8.73 18.85 1.36
C LYS A 39 -8.57 17.45 1.96
N ILE A 40 -9.40 17.11 2.94
CA ILE A 40 -9.40 15.78 3.56
C ILE A 40 -9.72 14.72 2.50
N ASN A 41 -10.81 14.94 1.74
CA ASN A 41 -11.23 14.03 0.68
C ASN A 41 -10.14 13.87 -0.41
N ALA A 42 -9.49 14.96 -0.82
CA ALA A 42 -8.39 14.93 -1.77
C ALA A 42 -7.18 14.15 -1.24
N GLY A 43 -6.86 14.33 0.05
CA GLY A 43 -5.79 13.58 0.73
C GLY A 43 -6.08 12.09 0.79
N GLU A 44 -7.31 11.70 1.14
CA GLU A 44 -7.73 10.30 1.17
C GLU A 44 -7.71 9.67 -0.23
N ALA A 45 -8.19 10.38 -1.25
CA ALA A 45 -8.16 9.92 -2.63
C ALA A 45 -6.72 9.71 -3.12
N ALA A 46 -5.83 10.67 -2.85
CA ALA A 46 -4.41 10.56 -3.19
C ALA A 46 -3.75 9.36 -2.49
N ARG A 47 -4.06 9.14 -1.21
CA ARG A 47 -3.56 7.99 -0.45
C ARG A 47 -4.07 6.66 -1.02
N LYS A 48 -5.37 6.55 -1.29
CA LYS A 48 -5.96 5.36 -1.92
C LYS A 48 -5.30 5.06 -3.25
N GLN A 49 -5.07 6.08 -4.07
CA GLN A 49 -4.39 5.93 -5.35
C GLN A 49 -2.93 5.47 -5.18
N ALA A 50 -2.20 6.03 -4.21
CA ALA A 50 -0.82 5.65 -3.93
C ALA A 50 -0.72 4.18 -3.48
N VAL A 51 -1.56 3.76 -2.52
CA VAL A 51 -1.61 2.37 -2.05
C VAL A 51 -1.98 1.42 -3.20
N SER A 52 -3.01 1.77 -3.97
CA SER A 52 -3.46 0.97 -5.10
C SER A 52 -2.36 0.79 -6.15
N LYS A 53 -1.66 1.88 -6.48
CA LYS A 53 -0.55 1.85 -7.43
C LYS A 53 0.60 0.98 -6.93
N SER A 54 0.96 1.11 -5.65
CA SER A 54 2.00 0.29 -5.03
C SER A 54 1.62 -1.18 -5.06
N TYR A 55 0.42 -1.54 -4.61
CA TYR A 55 0.00 -2.93 -4.53
C TYR A 55 -0.12 -3.61 -5.90
N ARG A 56 -0.53 -2.90 -6.96
CA ARG A 56 -0.52 -3.46 -8.32
C ARG A 56 0.83 -4.06 -8.70
N ILE A 57 1.93 -3.39 -8.32
CA ILE A 57 3.28 -3.87 -8.58
C ILE A 57 3.57 -5.19 -7.86
N TYR A 58 3.06 -5.40 -6.65
CA TYR A 58 3.22 -6.65 -5.90
C TYR A 58 2.19 -7.72 -6.29
N ARG A 59 1.13 -7.34 -6.99
CA ARG A 59 0.14 -8.28 -7.51
C ARG A 59 0.59 -8.88 -8.84
N ASP A 60 1.10 -8.04 -9.74
CA ASP A 60 1.65 -8.46 -11.03
C ASP A 60 2.93 -7.68 -11.36
N PRO A 61 4.08 -8.07 -10.77
CA PRO A 61 5.34 -7.35 -10.94
C PRO A 61 5.78 -7.27 -12.40
N PHE A 62 5.60 -8.34 -13.17
CA PHE A 62 6.04 -8.40 -14.57
C PHE A 62 5.07 -7.69 -15.53
N GLY A 63 3.76 -7.67 -15.23
CA GLY A 63 2.79 -6.87 -15.96
C GLY A 63 2.99 -5.38 -15.75
N GLU A 64 3.27 -4.95 -14.52
CA GLU A 64 3.38 -3.52 -14.16
C GLU A 64 4.76 -2.91 -14.45
N LEU A 65 5.84 -3.66 -14.26
CA LEU A 65 7.21 -3.16 -14.45
C LEU A 65 7.90 -3.70 -15.71
N GLY A 66 7.29 -4.67 -16.39
CA GLY A 66 7.82 -5.30 -17.60
C GLY A 66 8.59 -6.60 -17.35
N LYS A 67 8.51 -7.52 -18.31
CA LYS A 67 9.06 -8.90 -18.22
C LYS A 67 10.56 -8.97 -18.01
N THR A 68 11.32 -7.97 -18.44
CA THR A 68 12.78 -7.91 -18.33
C THR A 68 13.26 -7.06 -17.15
N SER A 69 12.34 -6.57 -16.31
CA SER A 69 12.68 -5.70 -15.19
C SER A 69 13.33 -6.48 -14.06
N GLU A 70 14.54 -6.07 -13.68
CA GLU A 70 15.23 -6.61 -12.50
C GLU A 70 14.41 -6.37 -11.22
N ARG A 71 13.71 -5.24 -11.15
CA ARG A 71 12.84 -4.92 -10.02
C ARG A 71 11.63 -5.85 -9.95
N ALA A 72 11.01 -6.18 -11.09
CA ALA A 72 9.91 -7.15 -11.12
C ALA A 72 10.38 -8.51 -10.60
N ARG A 73 11.54 -8.96 -11.08
CA ARG A 73 12.15 -10.22 -10.64
C ARG A 73 12.46 -10.21 -9.15
N ALA A 74 13.04 -9.13 -8.63
CA ALA A 74 13.38 -9.02 -7.22
C ALA A 74 12.13 -9.07 -6.31
N ILE A 75 11.03 -8.44 -6.71
CA ILE A 75 9.75 -8.48 -5.97
C ILE A 75 9.18 -9.90 -6.01
N TYR A 76 9.13 -10.52 -7.18
CA TYR A 76 8.67 -11.90 -7.33
C TYR A 76 9.50 -12.88 -6.48
N ASP A 77 10.82 -12.75 -6.50
CA ASP A 77 11.71 -13.60 -5.69
C ASP A 77 11.46 -13.38 -4.18
N ASP A 78 11.13 -12.17 -3.76
CA ASP A 78 10.77 -11.85 -2.37
C ASP A 78 9.42 -12.44 -1.95
N GLU A 79 8.42 -12.40 -2.83
CA GLU A 79 7.12 -13.05 -2.62
C GLU A 79 7.30 -14.55 -2.42
N GLN A 80 8.07 -15.19 -3.32
CA GLN A 80 8.39 -16.62 -3.23
C GLN A 80 9.21 -16.96 -1.99
N ALA A 81 10.16 -16.09 -1.59
CA ALA A 81 10.95 -16.28 -0.38
C ALA A 81 10.08 -16.21 0.88
N LEU A 82 9.14 -15.26 0.96
CA LEU A 82 8.23 -15.12 2.09
C LEU A 82 7.28 -16.33 2.20
N LEU A 83 6.72 -16.78 1.07
CA LEU A 83 5.85 -17.95 1.02
C LEU A 83 6.59 -19.22 1.47
N ARG A 84 7.83 -19.41 1.02
CA ARG A 84 8.68 -20.53 1.47
C ARG A 84 8.97 -20.47 2.96
N ALA A 85 9.31 -19.29 3.48
CA ALA A 85 9.55 -19.10 4.91
C ALA A 85 8.29 -19.40 5.74
N TYR A 86 7.12 -18.97 5.27
CA TYR A 86 5.84 -19.28 5.87
C TYR A 86 5.55 -20.79 5.92
N ASN A 87 5.73 -21.48 4.78
CA ASN A 87 5.50 -22.91 4.68
C ASN A 87 6.47 -23.72 5.57
N LEU A 88 7.73 -23.30 5.64
CA LEU A 88 8.72 -23.87 6.55
C LEU A 88 8.29 -23.70 8.01
N PHE A 89 7.89 -22.48 8.40
CA PHE A 89 7.39 -22.20 9.74
C PHE A 89 6.20 -23.11 10.10
N LYS A 90 5.19 -23.17 9.22
CA LYS A 90 3.99 -24.00 9.43
C LYS A 90 4.34 -25.49 9.57
N ALA A 91 5.27 -25.99 8.76
CA ALA A 91 5.73 -27.38 8.85
C ALA A 91 6.45 -27.66 10.19
N VAL A 92 7.33 -26.77 10.63
CA VAL A 92 8.05 -26.90 11.90
C VAL A 92 7.10 -26.81 13.10
N THR A 93 6.16 -25.86 13.10
CA THR A 93 5.16 -25.73 14.18
C THR A 93 4.24 -26.95 14.26
N LYS A 94 3.86 -27.53 13.11
CA LYS A 94 3.08 -28.78 13.08
C LYS A 94 3.88 -29.97 13.62
N ALA A 95 5.17 -30.05 13.28
CA ALA A 95 6.06 -31.11 13.76
C ALA A 95 6.33 -31.00 15.27
N SER A 96 6.52 -29.77 15.80
CA SER A 96 6.74 -29.55 17.22
C SER A 96 5.50 -29.74 18.09
N GLY A 97 4.30 -29.56 17.53
CA GLY A 97 3.03 -29.88 18.19
C GLY A 97 2.74 -31.39 18.32
N GLY A 98 3.47 -32.23 17.57
CA GLY A 98 3.40 -33.69 17.69
C GLY A 98 4.28 -34.18 18.83
N LYS A 99 3.68 -34.69 19.92
CA LYS A 99 4.43 -35.39 20.97
C LYS A 99 5.19 -36.57 20.35
N SER A 100 6.52 -36.52 20.40
CA SER A 100 7.40 -37.64 20.08
C SER A 100 7.92 -38.25 21.38
N ASP A 101 7.68 -39.54 21.61
CA ASP A 101 8.19 -40.32 22.74
C ASP A 101 9.69 -40.68 22.59
N LYS A 102 10.46 -39.98 21.75
CA LYS A 102 11.90 -40.20 21.55
C LYS A 102 12.70 -38.90 21.53
N GLU A 103 13.88 -38.96 22.13
CA GLU A 103 14.85 -37.87 22.26
C GLU A 103 15.09 -37.16 20.90
N THR A 104 14.87 -35.85 20.87
CA THR A 104 15.20 -35.01 19.70
C THR A 104 15.73 -33.67 20.24
N PHE A 105 17.05 -33.45 20.16
CA PHE A 105 17.68 -32.22 20.66
C PHE A 105 18.24 -31.36 19.53
N VAL A 106 17.45 -30.36 19.15
CA VAL A 106 17.93 -29.02 18.77
C VAL A 106 17.04 -28.05 19.54
N SER A 107 17.59 -27.34 20.53
CA SER A 107 16.82 -26.46 21.42
C SER A 107 16.33 -25.18 20.73
N SER A 108 17.04 -24.72 19.70
CA SER A 108 16.65 -23.63 18.82
C SER A 108 17.59 -23.57 17.61
N PHE A 109 17.07 -23.15 16.45
CA PHE A 109 17.87 -22.84 15.27
C PHE A 109 17.34 -21.54 14.66
N THR A 110 18.22 -20.56 14.49
CA THR A 110 17.87 -19.25 13.91
C THR A 110 18.24 -19.24 12.43
N ILE A 111 17.26 -18.94 11.58
CA ILE A 111 17.48 -18.76 10.14
C ILE A 111 17.34 -17.27 9.85
N GLU A 112 18.39 -16.67 9.32
CA GLU A 112 18.36 -15.28 8.88
C GLU A 112 17.63 -15.18 7.53
N SER A 113 16.54 -14.41 7.50
CA SER A 113 15.80 -14.13 6.26
C SER A 113 16.47 -12.99 5.49
N PRO A 114 16.77 -13.14 4.20
CA PRO A 114 17.26 -12.05 3.35
C PRO A 114 16.30 -10.84 3.33
N LEU A 115 15.00 -11.06 3.53
CA LEU A 115 13.98 -10.00 3.61
C LEU A 115 14.27 -9.04 4.77
N ALA A 116 14.78 -9.55 5.90
CA ALA A 116 15.07 -8.75 7.09
C ALA A 116 16.31 -7.85 6.92
N ARG A 117 17.06 -7.99 5.83
CA ARG A 117 18.20 -7.14 5.49
C ARG A 117 17.85 -6.03 4.49
N LYS A 118 16.64 -6.06 3.91
CA LYS A 118 16.21 -5.11 2.88
C LYS A 118 15.60 -3.88 3.54
N SER A 119 16.25 -2.72 3.37
CA SER A 119 15.80 -1.44 3.92
C SER A 119 14.38 -1.04 3.48
N ALA A 120 13.98 -1.45 2.27
CA ALA A 120 12.62 -1.26 1.77
C ALA A 120 11.54 -1.88 2.67
N TYR A 121 11.88 -2.97 3.38
CA TYR A 121 10.95 -3.70 4.25
C TYR A 121 11.11 -3.32 5.72
N THR A 122 12.33 -3.07 6.18
CA THR A 122 12.58 -2.73 7.59
C THR A 122 12.22 -1.28 7.92
N PHE A 123 12.64 -0.33 7.08
CA PHE A 123 12.41 1.10 7.29
C PHE A 123 11.46 1.71 6.26
N GLY A 124 11.42 1.14 5.05
CA GLY A 124 10.66 1.69 3.92
C GLY A 124 9.16 1.43 3.97
N GLY A 125 8.67 0.63 4.93
CA GLY A 125 7.24 0.33 5.10
C GLY A 125 6.62 -0.48 3.96
N ASN A 126 7.43 -1.04 3.04
CA ASN A 126 6.89 -1.80 1.91
C ASN A 126 6.58 -3.26 2.26
N PHE A 127 6.98 -3.73 3.43
CA PHE A 127 6.75 -5.11 3.85
C PHE A 127 5.26 -5.48 3.85
N ILE A 128 4.39 -4.51 4.19
CA ILE A 128 2.94 -4.69 4.19
C ILE A 128 2.38 -5.14 2.84
N TYR A 129 3.00 -4.75 1.72
CA TYR A 129 2.54 -5.19 0.40
C TYR A 129 2.87 -6.66 0.12
N LEU A 130 4.00 -7.16 0.61
CA LEU A 130 4.30 -8.60 0.61
C LEU A 130 3.33 -9.37 1.51
N VAL A 131 2.97 -8.80 2.66
CA VAL A 131 1.94 -9.39 3.54
C VAL A 131 0.59 -9.43 2.83
N CYS A 132 0.18 -8.37 2.14
CA CYS A 132 -1.05 -8.34 1.35
C CYS A 132 -1.04 -9.38 0.23
N HIS A 133 0.08 -9.54 -0.49
CA HIS A 133 0.22 -10.61 -1.49
C HIS A 133 0.00 -11.98 -0.87
N LEU A 134 0.69 -12.29 0.23
CA LEU A 134 0.55 -13.57 0.94
C LEU A 134 -0.89 -13.82 1.44
N MET A 135 -1.56 -12.78 1.95
CA MET A 135 -2.93 -12.91 2.46
C MET A 135 -3.97 -13.08 1.37
N PHE A 136 -3.89 -12.32 0.28
CA PHE A 136 -4.95 -12.24 -0.72
C PHE A 136 -4.73 -13.12 -1.95
N GLU A 137 -3.49 -13.21 -2.45
CA GLU A 137 -3.17 -14.02 -3.64
C GLU A 137 -2.93 -15.49 -3.23
N GLU A 138 -2.16 -15.71 -2.16
CA GLU A 138 -1.84 -17.06 -1.66
C GLU A 138 -2.86 -17.61 -0.64
N GLY A 139 -3.84 -16.79 -0.23
CA GLY A 139 -4.92 -17.21 0.66
C GLY A 139 -4.49 -17.59 2.08
N VAL A 140 -3.35 -17.07 2.54
CA VAL A 140 -2.79 -17.41 3.86
C VAL A 140 -3.46 -16.59 4.97
N SER A 141 -4.04 -17.29 5.96
CA SER A 141 -4.76 -16.65 7.09
C SER A 141 -4.29 -17.06 8.49
N ASP A 142 -3.48 -18.11 8.64
CA ASP A 142 -3.21 -18.68 9.97
C ASP A 142 -2.20 -17.87 10.79
N PHE A 143 -1.15 -17.36 10.13
CA PHE A 143 -0.08 -16.59 10.75
C PHE A 143 0.27 -15.37 9.91
N VAL A 144 0.52 -14.26 10.59
CA VAL A 144 0.94 -13.00 9.98
C VAL A 144 2.47 -12.90 10.09
N PRO A 145 3.19 -12.70 8.97
CA PRO A 145 4.61 -12.40 9.01
C PRO A 145 4.84 -10.97 9.52
N VAL A 146 5.81 -10.80 10.41
CA VAL A 146 6.17 -9.52 11.04
C VAL A 146 7.70 -9.40 11.11
N LEU A 147 8.22 -8.23 10.77
CA LEU A 147 9.63 -7.90 11.00
C LEU A 147 9.76 -7.23 12.37
N ASN A 148 10.36 -7.94 13.33
CA ASN A 148 10.61 -7.43 14.68
C ASN A 148 12.05 -6.96 14.81
N GLU A 149 12.26 -5.84 15.49
CA GLU A 149 13.60 -5.36 15.84
C GLU A 149 14.25 -6.27 16.89
N GLU A 150 15.48 -6.68 16.63
CA GLU A 150 16.31 -7.46 17.53
C GLU A 150 17.71 -6.83 17.58
N GLY A 151 17.90 -5.94 18.55
CA GLY A 151 19.13 -5.18 18.70
C GLY A 151 19.38 -4.27 17.49
N ALA A 152 20.46 -4.53 16.75
CA ALA A 152 20.81 -3.79 15.53
C ALA A 152 20.31 -4.47 14.24
N SER A 153 19.49 -5.52 14.36
CA SER A 153 19.01 -6.34 13.25
C SER A 153 17.50 -6.49 13.27
N TYR A 154 16.93 -7.04 12.20
CA TYR A 154 15.52 -7.39 12.12
C TYR A 154 15.37 -8.91 12.04
N ARG A 155 14.29 -9.43 12.64
CA ARG A 155 13.90 -10.83 12.59
C ARG A 155 12.53 -10.98 11.96
N LEU A 156 12.44 -11.82 10.93
CA LEU A 156 11.16 -12.28 10.42
C LEU A 156 10.54 -13.29 11.38
N SER A 157 9.39 -12.94 11.95
CA SER A 157 8.62 -13.74 12.88
C SER A 157 7.22 -14.02 12.30
N PHE A 158 6.61 -15.13 12.69
CA PHE A 158 5.24 -15.47 12.29
C PHE A 158 4.36 -15.52 13.54
N VAL A 159 3.39 -14.61 13.62
CA VAL A 159 2.51 -14.46 14.79
C VAL A 159 1.12 -15.00 14.44
N PRO A 160 0.44 -15.76 15.32
CA PRO A 160 -0.91 -16.23 15.06
C PRO A 160 -1.84 -15.06 14.71
N ALA A 161 -2.54 -15.17 13.58
CA ALA A 161 -3.37 -14.08 13.07
C ALA A 161 -4.47 -13.66 14.05
N ALA A 162 -5.01 -14.62 14.83
CA ALA A 162 -6.02 -14.36 15.84
C ALA A 162 -5.56 -13.41 16.96
N SER A 163 -4.26 -13.39 17.25
CA SER A 163 -3.65 -12.54 18.29
C SER A 163 -3.02 -11.27 17.75
N PHE A 164 -2.85 -11.18 16.43
CA PHE A 164 -2.11 -10.08 15.82
C PHE A 164 -3.01 -8.87 15.54
N ARG A 165 -2.50 -7.67 15.83
CA ARG A 165 -3.16 -6.40 15.52
C ARG A 165 -2.23 -5.57 14.65
N PHE A 166 -2.67 -5.28 13.43
CA PHE A 166 -1.95 -4.37 12.54
C PHE A 166 -1.95 -2.96 13.13
N GLU A 167 -0.83 -2.27 12.93
CA GLU A 167 -0.78 -0.83 13.16
C GLU A 167 -1.80 -0.11 12.27
N GLN A 168 -2.28 1.06 12.70
CA GLN A 168 -3.33 1.78 11.98
C GLN A 168 -2.97 2.06 10.51
N LYS A 169 -1.69 2.33 10.23
CA LYS A 169 -1.21 2.57 8.85
C LYS A 169 -1.32 1.32 7.99
N ASP A 170 -0.88 0.18 8.50
CA ASP A 170 -0.91 -1.10 7.81
C ASP A 170 -2.33 -1.64 7.65
N ALA A 171 -3.15 -1.50 8.70
CA ALA A 171 -4.57 -1.84 8.67
C ALA A 171 -5.30 -1.04 7.58
N ASP A 172 -4.98 0.24 7.43
CA ASP A 172 -5.54 1.07 6.36
C ASP A 172 -5.06 0.63 4.97
N VAL A 173 -3.79 0.26 4.81
CA VAL A 173 -3.28 -0.32 3.55
C VAL A 173 -4.03 -1.59 3.19
N ILE A 174 -4.15 -2.53 4.13
CA ILE A 174 -4.89 -3.80 3.93
C ILE A 174 -6.34 -3.53 3.55
N ARG A 175 -7.00 -2.57 4.22
CA ARG A 175 -8.38 -2.18 3.94
C ARG A 175 -8.52 -1.63 2.53
N ILE A 176 -7.66 -0.69 2.12
CA ILE A 176 -7.68 -0.11 0.77
C ILE A 176 -7.43 -1.19 -0.29
N VAL A 177 -6.45 -2.08 -0.07
CA VAL A 177 -6.15 -3.18 -0.98
C VAL A 177 -7.36 -4.10 -1.12
N ARG A 178 -7.99 -4.49 -0.01
CA ARG A 178 -9.21 -5.30 -0.04
C ARG A 178 -10.29 -4.59 -0.85
N GLU A 179 -10.72 -3.40 -0.44
CA GLU A 179 -11.80 -2.64 -1.09
C GLU A 179 -11.57 -2.38 -2.60
N THR A 180 -10.31 -2.31 -3.04
CA THR A 180 -9.98 -1.96 -4.43
C THR A 180 -9.82 -3.18 -5.34
N PHE A 181 -9.40 -4.32 -4.82
CA PHE A 181 -9.02 -5.49 -5.64
C PHE A 181 -9.84 -6.76 -5.36
N TYR A 182 -10.61 -6.82 -4.26
CA TYR A 182 -11.28 -8.03 -3.75
C TYR A 182 -12.67 -7.75 -3.17
#